data_AF-A0A7V5TNG5-F1
#
_entry.id   AF-A0A7V5TNG5-F1
#
_cell.length_a   1.000
_cell.length_b   1.000
_cell.length_c   1.000
_cell.angle_alpha   90.00
_cell.angle_beta   90.00
_cell.angle_gamma   90.00
#
_symmetry.space_group_name_H-M   'P 1'
#
loop_
_entity.id
_entity.type
_entity.pdbx_description
1 polymer ?
#
loop_
_entity_poly.entity_id
_entity_poly.type
_entity_poly.pdbx_seq_one_letter_code
_entity_poly.pdbx_strand_id
1 'polypeptide(L)'
;MFEFELQATDGHARAGTFRTPHGTVRTPVFMPVGTQATVKAVSPRDLHDLGASVVLANTYHLYLRPGDERIARLGGLHAFMAWDGPILTDSGGFQVFSLAARRKVDDDGVTFRSHIDGSEHRFTPEKAIAIQENLGADIIVCFDECAPPDD
;
A
#
# COMPACT_ATOMS: atom_id res chain seq x y z
N MET A 1 -10.33 -9.00 13.14
CA MET A 1 -9.53 -10.14 13.61
C MET A 1 -8.87 -10.76 12.39
N PHE A 2 -7.54 -10.86 12.38
CA PHE A 2 -6.79 -11.47 11.28
C PHE A 2 -6.47 -12.92 11.67
N GLU A 3 -6.71 -13.86 10.77
CA GLU A 3 -6.40 -15.28 10.96
C GLU A 3 -5.71 -15.82 9.71
N PHE A 4 -4.59 -16.50 9.91
CA PHE A 4 -3.83 -17.17 8.87
C PHE A 4 -3.85 -18.68 9.12
N GLU A 5 -4.34 -19.43 8.14
CA GLU A 5 -4.40 -20.90 8.13
C GLU A 5 -3.28 -21.46 7.26
N LEU A 6 -2.36 -22.21 7.86
CA LEU A 6 -1.35 -22.97 7.14
C LEU A 6 -1.95 -24.30 6.66
N GLN A 7 -1.98 -24.52 5.35
CA GLN A 7 -2.62 -25.68 4.74
C GLN A 7 -1.65 -26.80 4.39
N ALA A 8 -0.45 -26.43 3.90
CA ALA A 8 0.58 -27.41 3.53
C ALA A 8 1.98 -26.80 3.61
N THR A 9 2.98 -27.68 3.74
CA THR A 9 4.41 -27.32 3.74
C THR A 9 5.21 -28.31 2.90
N ASP A 10 6.25 -27.81 2.24
CA ASP A 10 7.29 -28.62 1.59
C ASP A 10 8.66 -27.97 1.85
N GLY A 11 9.46 -28.58 2.74
CA GLY A 11 10.66 -27.94 3.28
C GLY A 11 10.34 -26.60 3.95
N HIS A 12 10.88 -25.50 3.40
CA HIS A 12 10.59 -24.13 3.85
C HIS A 12 9.39 -23.47 3.14
N ALA A 13 8.86 -24.08 2.07
CA ALA A 13 7.70 -23.56 1.35
C ALA A 13 6.41 -23.77 2.16
N ARG A 14 5.51 -22.78 2.10
CA ARG A 14 4.25 -22.76 2.87
C ARG A 14 3.11 -22.35 1.95
N ALA A 15 2.06 -23.17 1.90
CA ALA A 15 0.80 -22.84 1.27
C ALA A 15 -0.26 -22.61 2.36
N GLY A 16 -1.04 -21.55 2.23
CA GLY A 16 -1.97 -21.14 3.28
C GLY A 16 -2.97 -20.10 2.80
N THR A 17 -3.85 -19.68 3.70
CA THR A 17 -4.85 -18.65 3.42
C THR A 17 -5.02 -17.70 4.60
N PHE A 18 -5.41 -16.47 4.33
CA PHE A 18 -5.94 -15.56 5.35
C PHE A 18 -7.15 -14.81 4.82
N ARG A 19 -8.01 -14.35 5.73
CA ARG A 19 -9.23 -13.61 5.39
C ARG A 19 -9.06 -12.12 5.66
N THR A 20 -9.52 -11.30 4.74
CA THR A 20 -9.70 -9.85 4.91
C THR A 20 -11.19 -9.50 4.77
N PRO A 21 -11.60 -8.27 5.13
CA PRO A 21 -12.96 -7.79 4.88
C PRO A 21 -13.41 -7.90 3.41
N HIS A 22 -12.49 -7.77 2.46
CA HIS A 22 -12.77 -7.78 1.01
C HIS A 22 -12.42 -9.10 0.31
N GLY A 23 -12.03 -10.15 1.03
CA GLY A 23 -11.85 -11.47 0.43
C GLY A 23 -10.80 -12.35 1.11
N THR A 24 -10.69 -13.58 0.63
CA THR A 24 -9.66 -14.53 1.09
C THR A 24 -8.45 -14.46 0.17
N VAL A 25 -7.26 -14.36 0.74
CA VAL A 25 -5.99 -14.38 0.01
C VAL A 25 -5.33 -15.74 0.20
N ARG A 26 -4.89 -16.37 -0.91
CA ARG A 26 -4.11 -17.61 -0.91
C ARG A 26 -2.63 -17.29 -1.02
N THR A 27 -1.79 -17.89 -0.18
CA THR A 27 -0.33 -17.72 -0.20
C THR A 27 0.35 -19.00 -0.71
N PRO A 28 1.46 -18.93 -1.47
CA PRO A 28 2.18 -17.72 -1.89
C PRO A 28 1.37 -16.86 -2.87
N VAL A 29 1.50 -15.54 -2.77
CA VAL A 29 0.72 -14.59 -3.57
C VAL A 29 1.62 -13.59 -4.25
N PHE A 30 1.29 -13.26 -5.49
CA PHE A 30 1.85 -12.13 -6.22
C PHE A 30 0.83 -10.99 -6.19
N MET A 31 1.28 -9.77 -5.88
CA MET A 31 0.41 -8.59 -5.79
C MET A 31 0.75 -7.62 -6.94
N PRO A 32 -0.15 -7.42 -7.93
CA PRO A 32 0.00 -6.34 -8.90
C PRO A 32 0.08 -4.99 -8.19
N VAL A 33 0.94 -4.09 -8.68
CA VAL A 33 1.19 -2.78 -8.04
C VAL A 33 0.36 -1.69 -8.71
N GLY A 34 -0.50 -1.05 -7.92
CA GLY A 34 -1.28 0.13 -8.28
C GLY A 34 -0.66 1.41 -7.72
N THR A 35 -0.11 2.25 -8.58
CA THR A 35 0.61 3.46 -8.13
C THR A 35 -0.32 4.65 -7.88
N GLN A 36 -1.34 4.85 -8.71
CA GLN A 36 -2.28 5.99 -8.60
C GLN A 36 -3.72 5.49 -8.72
N ALA A 37 -4.10 4.59 -7.80
CA ALA A 37 -5.41 3.93 -7.82
C ALA A 37 -5.69 3.19 -9.14
N THR A 38 -4.64 2.67 -9.78
CA THR A 38 -4.74 1.86 -10.99
C THR A 38 -3.48 1.01 -11.13
N VAL A 39 -3.65 -0.25 -11.54
CA VAL A 39 -2.55 -1.01 -12.13
C VAL A 39 -2.36 -0.49 -13.55
N LYS A 40 -1.14 -0.13 -13.91
CA LYS A 40 -0.90 0.61 -15.15
C LYS A 40 -1.26 -0.24 -16.38
N ALA A 41 -2.10 0.32 -17.26
CA ALA A 41 -2.55 -0.31 -18.50
C ALA A 41 -3.37 -1.60 -18.35
N VAL A 42 -3.86 -1.91 -17.15
CA VAL A 42 -4.67 -3.10 -16.86
C VAL A 42 -5.96 -2.66 -16.18
N SER A 43 -7.11 -3.07 -16.72
CA SER A 43 -8.40 -2.75 -16.08
C SER A 43 -8.66 -3.65 -14.87
N PRO A 44 -9.52 -3.25 -13.92
CA PRO A 44 -9.91 -4.13 -12.82
C PRO A 44 -10.49 -5.47 -13.30
N ARG A 45 -11.25 -5.47 -14.40
CA ARG A 45 -11.73 -6.71 -15.03
C ARG A 45 -10.58 -7.63 -15.41
N ASP A 46 -9.57 -7.11 -16.09
CA ASP A 46 -8.42 -7.92 -16.52
C ASP A 46 -7.65 -8.47 -15.31
N LEU A 47 -7.57 -7.74 -14.20
CA LEU A 47 -6.98 -8.24 -12.95
C LEU A 47 -7.75 -9.44 -12.39
N HIS A 48 -9.08 -9.40 -12.42
CA HIS A 48 -9.90 -10.55 -12.04
C HIS A 48 -9.70 -11.72 -12.99
N ASP A 49 -9.69 -11.49 -14.30
CA ASP A 49 -9.51 -12.53 -15.31
C ASP A 49 -8.12 -13.21 -15.21
N LEU A 50 -7.10 -12.45 -14.79
CA LEU A 50 -5.76 -12.96 -14.49
C LEU A 50 -5.66 -13.69 -13.13
N GLY A 51 -6.71 -13.66 -12.32
CA GLY A 51 -6.74 -14.31 -11.01
C GLY A 51 -5.98 -13.57 -9.91
N ALA A 52 -5.80 -12.24 -10.04
CA ALA A 52 -5.28 -11.44 -8.94
C ALA A 52 -6.24 -11.54 -7.74
N SER A 53 -5.69 -11.80 -6.55
CA SER A 53 -6.48 -11.94 -5.31
C SER A 53 -6.22 -10.82 -4.30
N VAL A 54 -5.26 -9.95 -4.59
CA VAL A 54 -4.89 -8.79 -3.78
C VAL A 54 -4.09 -7.83 -4.65
N VAL A 55 -4.25 -6.53 -4.44
CA VAL A 55 -3.49 -5.46 -5.10
C VAL A 55 -2.67 -4.70 -4.06
N LEU A 56 -1.44 -4.32 -4.41
CA LEU A 56 -0.65 -3.39 -3.62
C LEU A 56 -0.90 -1.97 -4.11
N ALA A 57 -1.33 -1.07 -3.24
CA ALA A 57 -1.55 0.34 -3.55
C ALA A 57 -0.50 1.24 -2.89
N ASN A 58 -0.03 2.25 -3.64
CA ASN A 58 1.03 3.13 -3.17
C ASN A 58 0.50 4.33 -2.37
N THR A 59 0.76 4.35 -1.07
CA THR A 59 0.31 5.40 -0.14
C THR A 59 0.91 6.76 -0.47
N TYR A 60 2.21 6.82 -0.79
CA TYR A 60 2.89 8.08 -1.08
C TYR A 60 2.25 8.83 -2.25
N HIS A 61 1.98 8.12 -3.35
CA HIS A 61 1.38 8.74 -4.54
C HIS A 61 -0.07 9.14 -4.30
N LEU A 62 -0.86 8.29 -3.65
CA LEU A 62 -2.28 8.56 -3.35
C LEU A 62 -2.46 9.74 -2.40
N TYR A 63 -1.60 9.84 -1.38
CA TYR A 63 -1.56 10.98 -0.46
C TYR A 63 -1.26 12.30 -1.18
N LEU A 64 -0.26 12.34 -2.07
CA LEU A 64 0.07 13.57 -2.78
C LEU A 64 -1.01 13.97 -3.78
N ARG A 65 -1.59 12.99 -4.48
CA ARG A 65 -2.67 13.22 -5.44
C ARG A 65 -3.40 11.92 -5.72
N PRO A 66 -4.71 11.85 -5.48
CA PRO A 66 -5.64 12.97 -5.27
C PRO A 66 -5.81 13.43 -3.80
N GLY A 67 -5.12 12.81 -2.85
CA GLY A 67 -5.29 13.00 -1.40
C GLY A 67 -6.18 11.92 -0.79
N ASP A 68 -5.75 11.35 0.33
CA ASP A 68 -6.42 10.26 1.04
C ASP A 68 -7.78 10.68 1.59
N GLU A 69 -7.90 11.85 2.19
CA GLU A 69 -9.21 12.36 2.65
C GLU A 69 -10.22 12.51 1.49
N ARG A 70 -9.74 12.85 0.30
CA ARG A 70 -10.60 12.96 -0.88
C ARG A 70 -11.07 11.56 -1.30
N ILE A 71 -10.17 10.58 -1.32
CA ILE A 71 -10.51 9.18 -1.61
C ILE A 71 -11.53 8.65 -0.60
N ALA A 72 -11.31 8.90 0.70
CA ALA A 72 -12.24 8.52 1.76
C ALA A 72 -13.64 9.09 1.50
N ARG A 73 -13.76 10.39 1.19
CA ARG A 73 -15.04 11.04 0.86
C ARG A 73 -15.70 10.51 -0.41
N LEU A 74 -14.95 9.91 -1.32
CA LEU A 74 -15.46 9.29 -2.55
C LEU A 74 -15.81 7.81 -2.37
N GLY A 75 -15.78 7.29 -1.14
CA GLY A 75 -16.16 5.91 -0.83
C GLY A 75 -14.99 4.96 -0.57
N GLY A 76 -13.78 5.47 -0.37
CA GLY A 76 -12.58 4.67 -0.12
C GLY A 76 -11.89 4.21 -1.41
N LEU A 77 -10.70 3.63 -1.27
CA LEU A 77 -9.84 3.29 -2.41
C LEU A 77 -10.46 2.22 -3.31
N HIS A 78 -11.09 1.19 -2.73
CA HIS A 78 -11.80 0.14 -3.46
C HIS A 78 -12.81 0.72 -4.46
N ALA A 79 -13.71 1.59 -3.99
CA ALA A 79 -14.70 2.25 -4.83
C ALA A 79 -14.04 3.20 -5.85
N PHE A 80 -13.02 3.94 -5.42
CA PHE A 80 -12.32 4.90 -6.27
C PHE A 80 -11.59 4.25 -7.46
N MET A 81 -11.03 3.05 -7.27
CA MET A 81 -10.33 2.30 -8.33
C MET A 81 -11.16 1.18 -8.98
N ALA A 82 -12.42 1.03 -8.56
CA ALA A 82 -13.31 -0.06 -8.98
C ALA A 82 -12.70 -1.46 -8.80
N TRP A 83 -12.03 -1.69 -7.66
CA TRP A 83 -11.51 -2.99 -7.23
C TRP A 83 -12.24 -3.41 -5.95
N ASP A 84 -12.90 -4.56 -5.99
CA ASP A 84 -13.70 -5.08 -4.87
C ASP A 84 -12.98 -6.13 -4.02
N GLY A 85 -11.73 -6.47 -4.39
CA GLY A 85 -10.90 -7.42 -3.65
C GLY A 85 -10.01 -6.77 -2.58
N PRO A 86 -9.19 -7.58 -1.90
CA PRO A 86 -8.24 -7.11 -0.89
C PRO A 86 -7.23 -6.09 -1.45
N ILE A 87 -6.91 -5.06 -0.65
CA ILE A 87 -5.86 -4.09 -0.92
C ILE A 87 -4.84 -4.06 0.22
N LEU A 88 -3.57 -4.23 -0.13
CA LEU A 88 -2.44 -3.89 0.74
C LEU A 88 -1.97 -2.47 0.41
N THR A 89 -1.80 -1.62 1.40
CA THR A 89 -1.12 -0.33 1.22
C THR A 89 0.29 -0.40 1.77
N ASP A 90 1.26 0.12 1.01
CA ASP A 90 2.60 0.35 1.57
C ASP A 90 2.59 1.53 2.54
N SER A 91 3.67 1.72 3.30
CA SER A 91 3.76 2.83 4.26
C SER A 91 4.11 4.17 3.61
N GLY A 92 4.58 4.14 2.35
CA GLY A 92 5.20 5.26 1.66
C GLY A 92 6.66 5.56 2.07
N GLY A 93 7.21 4.85 3.06
CA GLY A 93 8.56 5.06 3.58
C GLY A 93 9.64 4.89 2.50
N PHE A 94 9.52 3.84 1.69
CA PHE A 94 10.47 3.57 0.59
C PHE A 94 10.52 4.68 -0.48
N GLN A 95 9.37 5.22 -0.87
CA GLN A 95 9.30 6.28 -1.88
C GLN A 95 9.89 7.57 -1.34
N VAL A 96 9.58 7.91 -0.08
CA VAL A 96 10.23 9.02 0.61
C VAL A 96 11.75 8.79 0.69
N PHE A 97 12.21 7.57 0.93
CA PHE A 97 13.63 7.20 0.94
C PHE A 97 14.31 7.41 -0.42
N SER A 98 13.68 6.95 -1.50
CA SER A 98 14.20 7.10 -2.86
C SER A 98 14.42 8.55 -3.31
N LEU A 99 13.84 9.52 -2.60
CA LEU A 99 13.95 10.96 -2.86
C LEU A 99 15.10 11.61 -2.08
N ALA A 100 16.21 10.90 -1.84
CA ALA A 100 17.29 11.24 -0.92
C ALA A 100 17.73 12.72 -0.88
N ALA A 101 17.75 13.43 -2.01
CA ALA A 101 18.11 14.85 -2.06
C ALA A 101 17.06 15.83 -1.50
N ARG A 102 15.84 15.37 -1.21
CA ARG A 102 14.66 16.20 -0.89
C ARG A 102 13.98 15.80 0.42
N ARG A 103 14.70 15.12 1.33
CA ARG A 103 14.16 14.69 2.62
C ARG A 103 15.07 15.06 3.79
N LYS A 104 14.46 15.20 4.96
CA LYS A 104 15.10 15.31 6.28
C LYS A 104 14.43 14.30 7.20
N VAL A 105 15.23 13.39 7.75
CA VAL A 105 14.79 12.36 8.70
C VAL A 105 15.20 12.82 10.11
N ASP A 106 14.34 12.57 11.08
CA ASP A 106 14.60 12.69 12.51
C ASP A 106 13.78 11.62 13.26
N ASP A 107 13.92 11.57 14.59
CA ASP A 107 13.33 10.51 15.43
C ASP A 107 11.80 10.39 15.31
N ASP A 108 11.11 11.48 14.94
CA ASP A 108 9.63 11.52 14.84
C ASP A 108 9.13 11.24 13.42
N GLY A 109 10.01 11.00 12.44
CA GLY A 109 9.66 10.68 11.05
C GLY A 109 10.41 11.49 9.99
N VAL A 110 9.75 11.74 8.85
CA VAL A 110 10.41 12.30 7.66
C VAL A 110 9.67 13.51 7.09
N THR A 111 10.41 14.61 6.94
CA THR A 111 9.97 15.78 6.18
C THR A 111 10.52 15.67 4.75
N PHE A 112 9.68 15.87 3.73
CA PHE A 112 10.09 15.82 2.33
C PHE A 112 9.37 16.87 1.49
N ARG A 113 9.91 17.16 0.31
CA ARG A 113 9.24 18.01 -0.70
C ARG A 113 8.58 17.17 -1.78
N SER A 114 7.31 17.47 -2.05
CA SER A 114 6.52 16.88 -3.13
C SER A 114 7.25 16.99 -4.47
N HIS A 115 7.27 15.88 -5.22
CA HIS A 115 7.80 15.86 -6.58
C HIS A 115 6.83 16.48 -7.62
N ILE A 116 5.59 16.77 -7.21
CA ILE A 116 4.55 17.30 -8.10
C ILE A 116 4.65 18.83 -8.18
N ASP A 117 4.81 19.50 -7.05
CA ASP A 117 4.68 20.96 -6.90
C ASP A 117 5.69 21.58 -5.91
N GLY A 118 6.52 20.78 -5.25
CA GLY A 118 7.55 21.25 -4.33
C GLY A 118 7.06 21.62 -2.92
N SER A 119 5.78 21.42 -2.61
CA SER A 119 5.23 21.63 -1.27
C SER A 119 5.93 20.74 -0.25
N GLU A 120 6.07 21.23 0.97
CA GLU A 120 6.67 20.49 2.07
C GLU A 120 5.62 19.65 2.79
N HIS A 121 5.96 18.40 3.07
CA HIS A 121 5.10 17.46 3.78
C HIS A 121 5.89 16.73 4.86
N ARG A 122 5.18 16.30 5.90
CA ARG A 122 5.70 15.49 6.98
C ARG A 122 4.96 14.17 7.04
N PHE A 123 5.68 13.06 7.07
CA PHE A 123 5.20 11.72 7.39
C PHE A 123 5.74 11.29 8.74
N THR A 124 4.84 10.85 9.62
CA THR A 124 5.14 10.20 10.90
C THR A 124 4.47 8.83 10.89
N PRO A 125 4.82 7.90 11.80
CA PRO A 125 4.14 6.62 11.91
C PRO A 125 2.61 6.78 12.03
N GLU A 126 2.14 7.68 12.90
CA GLU A 126 0.71 7.93 13.13
C GLU A 126 0.02 8.43 11.87
N LYS A 127 0.67 9.35 11.14
CA LYS A 127 0.10 9.88 9.91
C LYS A 127 0.07 8.85 8.80
N ALA A 128 1.10 8.00 8.68
CA ALA A 128 1.11 6.92 7.71
C ALA A 128 -0.02 5.90 7.96
N ILE A 129 -0.31 5.60 9.23
CA ILE A 129 -1.47 4.77 9.59
C ILE A 129 -2.78 5.48 9.24
N ALA A 130 -2.95 6.74 9.65
CA ALA A 130 -4.18 7.51 9.37
C ALA A 130 -4.49 7.63 7.87
N ILE A 131 -3.45 7.82 7.04
CA ILE A 131 -3.61 7.84 5.58
C ILE A 131 -4.10 6.48 5.08
N GLN A 132 -3.48 5.37 5.51
CA GLN A 132 -3.87 4.03 5.07
C GLN A 132 -5.29 3.64 5.54
N GLU A 133 -5.69 4.08 6.74
CA GLU A 133 -7.06 3.96 7.24
C GLU A 133 -8.06 4.76 6.38
N ASN A 134 -7.74 6.01 6.02
CA ASN A 134 -8.56 6.82 5.13
C ASN A 134 -8.71 6.20 3.73
N LEU A 135 -7.65 5.56 3.24
CA LEU A 135 -7.70 4.81 1.99
C LEU A 135 -8.59 3.55 2.10
N GLY A 136 -8.80 3.02 3.31
CA GLY A 136 -9.61 1.83 3.55
C GLY A 136 -8.86 0.52 3.29
N ALA A 137 -7.54 0.49 3.52
CA ALA A 137 -6.71 -0.68 3.27
C ALA A 137 -7.13 -1.92 4.10
N ASP A 138 -7.03 -3.10 3.50
CA ASP A 138 -7.22 -4.39 4.20
C ASP A 138 -5.96 -4.79 4.98
N ILE A 139 -4.79 -4.46 4.44
CA ILE A 139 -3.48 -4.78 5.02
C ILE A 139 -2.66 -3.49 5.03
N ILE A 140 -2.30 -3.04 6.23
CA ILE A 140 -1.56 -1.81 6.47
C ILE A 140 -0.12 -2.17 6.79
N VAL A 141 0.82 -1.57 6.06
CA VAL A 141 2.25 -1.72 6.33
C VAL A 141 2.71 -0.62 7.29
N CYS A 142 3.42 -1.01 8.34
CA CYS A 142 4.00 -0.08 9.31
C CYS A 142 4.99 0.88 8.62
N PHE A 143 5.03 2.13 9.09
CA PHE A 143 6.01 3.10 8.63
C PHE A 143 7.41 2.72 9.08
N ASP A 144 8.35 2.76 8.13
CA ASP A 144 9.72 2.29 8.30
C ASP A 144 10.71 3.20 7.56
N GLU A 145 11.96 3.15 7.99
CA GLU A 145 13.08 3.73 7.27
C GLU A 145 13.87 2.62 6.60
N CYS A 146 13.95 2.65 5.27
CA CYS A 146 14.79 1.72 4.53
C CYS A 146 16.26 2.01 4.85
N ALA A 147 16.99 1.00 5.33
CA ALA A 147 18.43 1.08 5.51
C ALA A 147 19.15 1.24 4.16
N PRO A 148 20.31 1.90 4.10
CA PRO A 148 21.17 1.85 2.92
C PRO A 148 21.57 0.40 2.63
N PRO A 149 21.78 0.03 1.36
CA PRO A 149 22.08 -1.36 0.96
C PRO A 149 23.50 -1.83 1.32
N ASP A 150 24.29 -1.02 2.01
CA ASP A 150 25.73 -1.19 2.20
C ASP A 150 26.10 -1.74 3.59
N ASP A 151 25.35 -2.75 4.07
CA ASP A 151 25.74 -3.57 5.24
C ASP A 151 26.74 -4.67 4.84
#